data_AF-A0A353LVL5-F1
#
_entry.id   AF-A0A353LVL5-F1
#
_cell.length_a   1.000
_cell.length_b   1.000
_cell.length_c   1.000
_cell.angle_alpha   90.00
_cell.angle_beta   90.00
_cell.angle_gamma   90.00
#
_symmetry.space_group_name_H-M   'P 1'
#
loop_
_entity.id
_entity.type
_entity.pdbx_description
1 polymer ?
#
loop_
_entity_poly.entity_id
_entity_poly.type
_entity_poly.pdbx_seq_one_letter_code
_entity_poly.pdbx_strand_id
1 'polypeptide(L)'
;QSVHSDLQRDADRMVDRCQAADQIAGELKKLTDQGLQLQVDGGNALALPHASSILNLPQKSTGFNLCDGEVPFLQMVVHGLLDYAGEPLNLAVDLEQSLLKSAQTASGLYFKLIAEDPAVLKETEYAHLLSVQGDYWLQEGARIYKDYNDTLGDLSKERIVEFVQLSPELTITYFENGEAIFVNFGSADLDFSGTQIPAKSFLRLRGVR
;
A
#
# COMPACT_ATOMS: atom_id res chain seq x y z
N GLN A 1 -4.28 1.48 -13.45
CA GLN A 1 -4.71 1.62 -14.86
C GLN A 1 -5.42 2.95 -15.08
N SER A 2 -5.03 3.68 -16.14
CA SER A 2 -5.70 4.88 -16.60
C SER A 2 -6.76 4.53 -17.66
N VAL A 3 -7.91 5.20 -17.59
CA VAL A 3 -9.02 5.02 -18.57
C VAL A 3 -8.92 6.16 -19.57
N HIS A 4 -8.76 5.82 -20.84
CA HIS A 4 -8.59 6.78 -21.92
C HIS A 4 -9.71 6.60 -22.95
N SER A 5 -10.12 7.71 -23.58
CA SER A 5 -10.82 7.60 -24.85
C SER A 5 -9.81 7.24 -25.92
N ASP A 6 -10.21 6.39 -26.84
CA ASP A 6 -9.57 6.33 -28.13
C ASP A 6 -10.02 7.56 -28.94
N LEU A 7 -9.08 8.21 -29.62
CA LEU A 7 -9.35 9.38 -30.47
C LEU A 7 -9.34 8.98 -31.95
N GLN A 8 -9.82 7.78 -32.26
CA GLN A 8 -9.90 7.32 -33.63
C GLN A 8 -10.92 8.15 -34.42
N ARG A 9 -10.61 8.38 -35.69
CA ARG A 9 -11.47 9.18 -36.60
C ARG A 9 -12.66 8.39 -37.12
N ASP A 10 -12.59 7.07 -37.07
CA ASP A 10 -13.65 6.17 -37.48
C ASP A 10 -14.67 6.05 -36.34
N ALA A 11 -15.86 6.62 -36.54
CA ALA A 11 -16.90 6.68 -35.51
C ALA A 11 -17.39 5.31 -35.05
N ASP A 12 -17.29 4.28 -35.89
CA ASP A 12 -17.69 2.90 -35.55
C ASP A 12 -16.63 2.17 -34.72
N ARG A 13 -15.40 2.72 -34.64
CA ARG A 13 -14.29 2.19 -33.85
C ARG A 13 -13.92 3.06 -32.66
N MET A 14 -14.46 4.28 -32.60
CA MET A 14 -14.21 5.20 -31.52
C MET A 14 -14.72 4.62 -30.20
N VAL A 15 -13.85 4.55 -29.20
CA VAL A 15 -14.21 4.12 -27.85
C VAL A 15 -14.07 5.32 -26.91
N ASP A 16 -15.18 5.78 -26.35
CA ASP A 16 -15.15 6.83 -25.34
C ASP A 16 -14.73 6.30 -23.95
N ARG A 17 -14.50 7.21 -22.99
CA ARG A 17 -14.07 6.82 -21.63
C ARG A 17 -15.08 5.96 -20.89
N CYS A 18 -16.38 6.18 -21.08
CA CYS A 18 -17.42 5.39 -20.43
C CYS A 18 -17.44 3.98 -21.02
N GLN A 19 -17.40 3.87 -22.34
CA GLN A 19 -17.30 2.58 -23.03
C GLN A 19 -16.02 1.83 -22.65
N ALA A 20 -14.88 2.50 -22.56
CA ALA A 20 -13.63 1.90 -22.11
C ALA A 20 -13.75 1.41 -20.65
N ALA A 21 -14.39 2.18 -19.77
CA ALA A 21 -14.62 1.78 -18.39
C ALA A 21 -15.51 0.52 -18.29
N ASP A 22 -16.60 0.49 -19.05
CA ASP A 22 -17.53 -0.65 -19.10
C ASP A 22 -16.85 -1.91 -19.66
N GLN A 23 -16.02 -1.76 -20.69
CA GLN A 23 -15.24 -2.86 -21.25
C GLN A 23 -14.23 -3.40 -20.23
N ILE A 24 -13.46 -2.53 -19.57
CA ILE A 24 -12.50 -2.94 -18.54
C ILE A 24 -13.22 -3.69 -17.40
N ALA A 25 -14.32 -3.13 -16.87
CA ALA A 25 -15.11 -3.78 -15.83
C ALA A 25 -15.68 -5.13 -16.30
N GLY A 26 -16.15 -5.20 -17.55
CA GLY A 26 -16.64 -6.43 -18.17
C GLY A 26 -15.58 -7.53 -18.26
N GLU A 27 -14.35 -7.20 -18.67
CA GLU A 27 -13.26 -8.18 -18.74
C GLU A 27 -12.81 -8.65 -17.35
N LEU A 28 -12.70 -7.74 -16.37
CA LEU A 28 -12.41 -8.11 -14.98
C LEU A 28 -13.50 -9.02 -14.40
N LYS A 29 -14.77 -8.73 -14.71
CA LYS A 29 -15.89 -9.57 -14.31
C LYS A 29 -15.79 -10.97 -14.92
N LYS A 30 -15.46 -11.11 -16.21
CA LYS A 30 -15.30 -12.44 -16.84
C LYS A 30 -14.24 -13.29 -16.15
N LEU A 31 -13.13 -12.68 -15.73
CA LEU A 31 -12.07 -13.40 -15.01
C LEU A 31 -12.52 -13.84 -13.61
N THR A 32 -13.21 -12.95 -12.88
CA THR A 32 -13.75 -13.28 -11.54
C THR A 32 -14.90 -14.30 -11.61
N ASP A 33 -15.75 -14.25 -12.64
CA ASP A 33 -16.81 -15.25 -12.88
C ASP A 33 -16.24 -16.66 -13.16
N GLN A 34 -14.99 -16.76 -13.61
CA GLN A 34 -14.26 -18.03 -13.74
C GLN A 34 -13.66 -18.53 -12.41
N GLY A 35 -13.87 -17.81 -11.31
CA GLY A 35 -13.36 -18.14 -9.99
C GLY A 35 -11.90 -17.72 -9.74
N LEU A 36 -11.32 -16.88 -10.61
CA LEU A 36 -9.96 -16.36 -10.41
C LEU A 36 -9.96 -15.25 -9.35
N GLN A 37 -8.97 -15.29 -8.47
CA GLN A 37 -8.65 -14.20 -7.55
C GLN A 37 -7.67 -13.24 -8.24
N LEU A 38 -8.07 -11.98 -8.39
CA LEU A 38 -7.31 -10.98 -9.14
C LEU A 38 -6.50 -10.09 -8.21
N GLN A 39 -5.18 -10.18 -8.31
CA GLN A 39 -4.28 -9.15 -7.79
C GLN A 39 -4.09 -8.08 -8.87
N VAL A 40 -4.33 -6.83 -8.50
CA VAL A 40 -4.20 -5.69 -9.42
C VAL A 40 -3.00 -4.84 -9.01
N ASP A 41 -2.17 -4.44 -9.97
CA ASP A 41 -1.08 -3.49 -9.74
C ASP A 41 -1.57 -2.06 -9.98
N GLY A 42 -1.64 -1.29 -8.90
CA GLY A 42 -2.46 -0.11 -8.78
C GLY A 42 -3.93 -0.44 -9.07
N GLY A 43 -4.71 0.57 -9.41
CA GLY A 43 -6.11 0.34 -9.73
C GLY A 43 -6.91 1.60 -9.57
N ASN A 44 -7.86 1.83 -10.46
CA ASN A 44 -8.88 2.85 -10.25
C ASN A 44 -10.13 2.17 -9.66
N ALA A 45 -11.15 2.96 -9.33
CA ALA A 45 -12.38 2.46 -8.70
C ALA A 45 -13.08 1.32 -9.47
N LEU A 46 -12.85 1.18 -10.79
CA LEU A 46 -13.44 0.13 -11.62
C LEU A 46 -12.92 -1.26 -11.28
N ALA A 47 -11.67 -1.36 -10.79
CA ALA A 47 -11.06 -2.63 -10.46
C ALA A 47 -11.43 -3.12 -9.05
N LEU A 48 -11.82 -2.21 -8.15
CA LEU A 48 -12.10 -2.52 -6.74
C LEU A 48 -13.13 -3.64 -6.54
N PRO A 49 -14.27 -3.70 -7.26
CA PRO A 49 -15.26 -4.77 -7.06
C PRO A 49 -14.76 -6.16 -7.49
N HIS A 50 -13.67 -6.22 -8.27
CA HIS A 50 -13.15 -7.44 -8.87
C HIS A 50 -11.78 -7.85 -8.32
N ALA A 51 -11.13 -6.97 -7.55
CA ALA A 51 -9.81 -7.22 -6.99
C ALA A 51 -9.92 -8.01 -5.68
N SER A 52 -9.14 -9.09 -5.57
CA SER A 52 -8.89 -9.77 -4.29
C SER A 52 -7.75 -9.13 -3.52
N SER A 53 -6.78 -8.53 -4.23
CA SER A 53 -5.73 -7.72 -3.61
C SER A 53 -5.19 -6.64 -4.54
N ILE A 54 -4.55 -5.61 -3.96
CA ILE A 54 -3.98 -4.48 -4.70
C ILE A 54 -2.52 -4.23 -4.29
N LEU A 55 -1.61 -4.22 -5.25
CA LEU A 55 -0.24 -3.75 -5.06
C LEU A 55 -0.11 -2.28 -5.49
N ASN A 56 0.94 -1.59 -5.05
CA ASN A 56 1.17 -0.18 -5.40
C ASN A 56 -0.05 0.73 -5.11
N LEU A 57 -0.78 0.46 -4.03
CA LEU A 57 -1.84 1.36 -3.58
C LEU A 57 -1.16 2.65 -3.07
N PRO A 58 -1.51 3.84 -3.61
CA PRO A 58 -0.88 5.09 -3.19
C PRO A 58 -1.03 5.33 -1.68
N GLN A 59 0.09 5.42 -0.97
CA GLN A 59 0.16 5.68 0.46
C GLN A 59 0.69 7.09 0.79
N LYS A 60 1.20 7.83 -0.19
CA LYS A 60 1.77 9.17 -0.02
C LYS A 60 0.91 10.20 -0.76
N SER A 61 0.86 11.42 -0.25
CA SER A 61 0.23 12.51 -0.99
C SER A 61 1.16 13.03 -2.09
N THR A 62 0.72 14.03 -2.83
CA THR A 62 1.57 14.75 -3.78
C THR A 62 2.63 15.62 -3.11
N GLY A 63 2.58 15.82 -1.79
CA GLY A 63 3.54 16.62 -1.05
C GLY A 63 3.49 18.12 -1.37
N PHE A 64 2.34 18.64 -1.81
CA PHE A 64 2.21 20.08 -2.06
C PHE A 64 2.25 20.85 -0.74
N ASN A 65 3.10 21.89 -0.68
CA ASN A 65 3.27 22.75 0.50
C ASN A 65 2.00 23.48 0.97
N LEU A 66 0.93 23.47 0.16
CA LEU A 66 -0.36 24.06 0.48
C LEU A 66 -1.27 23.13 1.29
N CYS A 67 -0.88 21.86 1.47
CA CYS A 67 -1.63 20.87 2.23
C CYS A 67 -1.16 20.85 3.68
N ASP A 68 -2.10 20.94 4.62
CA ASP A 68 -1.80 20.99 6.06
C ASP A 68 -1.40 19.62 6.65
N GLY A 69 -1.73 18.52 5.97
CA GLY A 69 -1.43 17.16 6.43
C GLY A 69 -1.81 16.08 5.43
N GLU A 70 -1.41 14.85 5.72
CA GLU A 70 -1.71 13.67 4.90
C GLU A 70 -2.66 12.74 5.64
N VAL A 71 -3.83 12.49 5.07
CA VAL A 71 -4.79 11.50 5.58
C VAL A 71 -4.72 10.25 4.70
N PRO A 72 -4.56 9.04 5.26
CA PRO A 72 -4.57 7.78 4.50
C PRO A 72 -6.00 7.39 4.09
N PHE A 73 -6.70 8.28 3.39
CA PHE A 73 -8.14 8.18 3.13
C PHE A 73 -8.49 6.93 2.33
N LEU A 74 -7.70 6.59 1.32
CA LEU A 74 -7.95 5.40 0.50
C LEU A 74 -7.86 4.13 1.34
N GLN A 75 -6.86 4.05 2.23
CA GLN A 75 -6.70 2.96 3.18
C GLN A 75 -7.88 2.90 4.14
N MET A 76 -8.32 4.04 4.69
CA MET A 76 -9.52 4.07 5.55
C MET A 76 -10.78 3.51 4.87
N VAL A 77 -10.89 3.68 3.55
CA VAL A 77 -12.03 3.16 2.78
C VAL A 77 -11.92 1.66 2.50
N VAL A 78 -10.73 1.16 2.14
CA VAL A 78 -10.55 -0.21 1.63
C VAL A 78 -10.06 -1.21 2.67
N HIS A 79 -9.47 -0.75 3.78
CA HIS A 79 -8.90 -1.61 4.81
C HIS A 79 -9.99 -2.44 5.52
N GLY A 80 -9.73 -3.73 5.69
CA GLY A 80 -10.73 -4.72 6.12
C GLY A 80 -11.66 -5.25 5.02
N LEU A 81 -11.63 -4.69 3.80
CA LEU A 81 -12.42 -5.19 2.67
C LEU A 81 -11.61 -6.05 1.70
N LEU A 82 -10.35 -5.70 1.47
CA LEU A 82 -9.41 -6.43 0.62
C LEU A 82 -7.97 -6.22 1.09
N ASP A 83 -7.10 -7.15 0.71
CA ASP A 83 -5.67 -7.04 1.01
C ASP A 83 -5.01 -6.01 0.08
N TYR A 84 -4.16 -5.15 0.62
CA TYR A 84 -3.41 -4.22 -0.22
C TYR A 84 -2.01 -3.95 0.35
N ALA A 85 -1.13 -3.51 -0.53
CA ALA A 85 0.21 -3.07 -0.19
C ALA A 85 0.55 -1.77 -0.91
N GLY A 86 1.48 -1.02 -0.31
CA GLY A 86 2.05 0.21 -0.88
C GLY A 86 3.01 -0.06 -2.03
N GLU A 87 4.11 0.69 -2.08
CA GLU A 87 5.23 0.40 -2.98
C GLU A 87 6.06 -0.80 -2.47
N PRO A 88 6.85 -1.48 -3.32
CA PRO A 88 7.68 -2.60 -2.87
C PRO A 88 8.82 -2.06 -2.00
N LEU A 89 8.97 -2.59 -0.79
CA LEU A 89 9.87 -2.01 0.22
C LEU A 89 11.33 -1.92 -0.23
N ASN A 90 11.79 -2.85 -1.07
CA ASN A 90 13.16 -2.86 -1.57
C ASN A 90 13.41 -1.97 -2.80
N LEU A 91 12.37 -1.32 -3.31
CA LEU A 91 12.50 -0.23 -4.27
C LEU A 91 12.12 1.13 -3.66
N ALA A 92 11.69 1.15 -2.40
CA ALA A 92 11.43 2.40 -1.71
C ALA A 92 12.73 3.21 -1.56
N VAL A 93 12.62 4.53 -1.69
CA VAL A 93 13.74 5.45 -1.48
C VAL A 93 14.28 5.35 -0.04
N ASP A 94 13.36 5.23 0.92
CA ASP A 94 13.65 4.99 2.32
C ASP A 94 12.76 3.83 2.80
N LEU A 95 13.39 2.68 3.04
CA LEU A 95 12.71 1.47 3.46
C LEU A 95 12.05 1.64 4.83
N GLU A 96 12.73 2.29 5.79
CA GLU A 96 12.22 2.47 7.14
C GLU A 96 10.98 3.37 7.10
N GLN A 97 11.04 4.48 6.35
CA GLN A 97 9.91 5.37 6.20
C GLN A 97 8.71 4.67 5.51
N SER A 98 8.94 3.88 4.46
CA SER A 98 7.86 3.16 3.77
C SER A 98 7.29 2.00 4.61
N LEU A 99 8.10 1.38 5.46
CA LEU A 99 7.64 0.41 6.47
C LEU A 99 6.74 1.08 7.51
N LEU A 100 7.15 2.23 8.07
CA LEU A 100 6.35 3.01 9.01
C LEU A 100 5.03 3.48 8.39
N LYS A 101 5.06 3.90 7.11
CA LYS A 101 3.84 4.30 6.40
C LYS A 101 2.89 3.12 6.17
N SER A 102 3.42 1.92 5.94
CA SER A 102 2.61 0.70 5.88
C SER A 102 2.01 0.38 7.25
N ALA A 103 2.82 0.47 8.32
CA ALA A 103 2.39 0.25 9.69
C ALA A 103 1.25 1.20 10.11
N GLN A 104 1.30 2.47 9.68
CA GLN A 104 0.27 3.49 9.94
C GLN A 104 -1.13 3.01 9.57
N THR A 105 -1.28 2.09 8.63
CA THR A 105 -2.58 1.60 8.17
C THR A 105 -2.70 0.08 8.25
N ALA A 106 -1.76 -0.60 8.94
CA ALA A 106 -1.63 -2.06 8.91
C ALA A 106 -1.65 -2.64 7.48
N SER A 107 -1.09 -1.91 6.51
CA SER A 107 -1.01 -2.37 5.12
C SER A 107 -0.17 -3.63 5.01
N GLY A 108 -0.44 -4.45 4.00
CA GLY A 108 0.45 -5.53 3.59
C GLY A 108 1.80 -5.00 3.10
N LEU A 109 2.82 -5.85 3.20
CA LEU A 109 4.17 -5.60 2.68
C LEU A 109 4.43 -6.52 1.49
N TYR A 110 5.28 -6.08 0.56
CA TYR A 110 5.81 -6.96 -0.47
C TYR A 110 7.16 -6.46 -0.97
N PHE A 111 7.85 -7.36 -1.67
CA PHE A 111 9.19 -7.16 -2.21
C PHE A 111 9.19 -7.66 -3.64
N LYS A 112 10.00 -7.03 -4.51
CA LYS A 112 10.32 -7.59 -5.82
C LYS A 112 11.60 -8.40 -5.72
N LEU A 113 11.74 -9.48 -6.48
CA LEU A 113 12.95 -10.31 -6.45
C LEU A 113 13.36 -10.66 -7.87
N ILE A 114 14.66 -10.66 -8.14
CA ILE A 114 15.24 -11.21 -9.36
C ILE A 114 16.17 -12.35 -8.96
N ALA A 115 16.04 -13.49 -9.64
CA ALA A 115 16.86 -14.67 -9.39
C ALA A 115 18.31 -14.52 -9.89
N GLU A 116 18.49 -13.90 -11.06
CA GLU A 116 19.81 -13.66 -11.65
C GLU A 116 20.52 -12.44 -11.04
N ASP A 117 21.83 -12.32 -11.28
CA ASP A 117 22.60 -11.14 -10.90
C ASP A 117 21.98 -9.89 -11.57
N PRO A 118 21.52 -8.89 -10.79
CA PRO A 118 20.91 -7.68 -11.35
C PRO A 118 21.84 -6.93 -12.31
N ALA A 119 23.16 -7.14 -12.26
CA ALA A 119 24.13 -6.53 -13.17
C ALA A 119 23.81 -6.76 -14.66
N VAL A 120 23.08 -7.83 -15.02
CA VAL A 120 22.64 -8.08 -16.40
C VAL A 120 21.64 -7.03 -16.92
N LEU A 121 21.01 -6.28 -16.02
CA LEU A 121 20.01 -5.26 -16.34
C LEU A 121 20.61 -3.86 -16.52
N LYS A 122 21.92 -3.68 -16.33
CA LYS A 122 22.59 -2.41 -16.57
C LYS A 122 22.40 -1.97 -18.02
N GLU A 123 22.16 -0.67 -18.22
CA GLU A 123 21.89 -0.09 -19.55
C GLU A 123 20.66 -0.69 -20.27
N THR A 124 19.72 -1.26 -19.52
CA THR A 124 18.42 -1.71 -20.04
C THR A 124 17.27 -0.90 -19.43
N GLU A 125 16.07 -1.03 -19.98
CA GLU A 125 14.84 -0.44 -19.40
C GLU A 125 14.54 -0.96 -17.97
N TYR A 126 15.15 -2.08 -17.58
CA TYR A 126 15.00 -2.70 -16.26
C TYR A 126 16.06 -2.28 -15.23
N ALA A 127 16.91 -1.29 -15.55
CA ALA A 127 17.95 -0.82 -14.63
C ALA A 127 17.41 -0.29 -13.28
N HIS A 128 16.10 -0.01 -13.19
CA HIS A 128 15.44 0.33 -11.92
C HIS A 128 15.32 -0.86 -10.94
N LEU A 129 15.61 -2.08 -11.38
CA LEU A 129 15.57 -3.31 -10.57
C LEU A 129 16.95 -3.75 -10.05
N LEU A 130 17.97 -2.88 -10.14
CA LEU A 130 19.31 -3.23 -9.69
C LEU A 130 19.41 -3.51 -8.18
N SER A 131 18.48 -2.99 -7.39
CA SER A 131 18.46 -3.14 -5.93
C SER A 131 17.66 -4.34 -5.42
N VAL A 132 17.14 -5.21 -6.29
CA VAL A 132 16.19 -6.28 -5.88
C VAL A 132 16.75 -7.71 -5.94
N GLN A 133 18.07 -7.86 -5.71
CA GLN A 133 18.74 -9.16 -5.73
C GLN A 133 18.03 -10.18 -4.83
N GLY A 134 17.65 -11.31 -5.43
CA GLY A 134 16.79 -12.32 -4.81
C GLY A 134 17.36 -12.92 -3.53
N ASP A 135 18.63 -13.35 -3.54
CA ASP A 135 19.26 -14.05 -2.41
C ASP A 135 19.24 -13.22 -1.12
N TYR A 136 19.54 -11.93 -1.24
CA TYR A 136 19.53 -11.00 -0.10
C TYR A 136 18.10 -10.73 0.37
N TRP A 137 17.22 -10.30 -0.54
CA TRP A 137 15.87 -9.86 -0.17
C TRP A 137 14.92 -10.99 0.19
N LEU A 138 15.17 -12.22 -0.26
CA LEU A 138 14.42 -13.36 0.21
C LEU A 138 14.65 -13.60 1.71
N GLN A 139 15.88 -13.42 2.19
CA GLN A 139 16.21 -13.57 3.60
C GLN A 139 15.78 -12.35 4.42
N GLU A 140 16.24 -11.17 4.01
CA GLU A 140 15.98 -9.93 4.76
C GLU A 140 14.51 -9.50 4.68
N GLY A 141 13.89 -9.62 3.50
CA GLY A 141 12.47 -9.33 3.32
C GLY A 141 11.59 -10.29 4.12
N ALA A 142 11.94 -11.59 4.20
CA ALA A 142 11.21 -12.54 5.02
C ALA A 142 11.31 -12.21 6.52
N ARG A 143 12.49 -11.75 6.98
CA ARG A 143 12.68 -11.29 8.37
C ARG A 143 11.78 -10.09 8.68
N ILE A 144 11.85 -9.04 7.85
CA ILE A 144 11.02 -7.82 8.00
C ILE A 144 9.53 -8.18 7.96
N TYR A 145 9.12 -8.99 6.99
CA TYR A 145 7.73 -9.40 6.84
C TYR A 145 7.23 -10.15 8.07
N LYS A 146 8.04 -11.06 8.61
CA LYS A 146 7.68 -11.82 9.81
C LYS A 146 7.55 -10.91 11.04
N ASP A 147 8.54 -10.06 11.32
CA ASP A 147 8.53 -9.15 12.47
C ASP A 147 7.30 -8.21 12.41
N TYR A 148 6.98 -7.71 11.21
CA TYR A 148 5.81 -6.89 10.97
C TYR A 148 4.50 -7.66 11.17
N ASN A 149 4.38 -8.84 10.57
CA ASN A 149 3.16 -9.65 10.61
C ASN A 149 2.88 -10.19 12.02
N ASP A 150 3.91 -10.53 12.78
CA ASP A 150 3.77 -10.96 14.18
C ASP A 150 3.18 -9.82 15.05
N THR A 151 3.38 -8.57 14.65
CA THR A 151 2.86 -7.39 15.36
C THR A 151 1.49 -6.94 14.87
N LEU A 152 1.28 -6.90 13.55
CA LEU A 152 0.12 -6.22 12.90
C LEU A 152 -0.74 -7.12 12.01
N GLY A 153 -0.33 -8.37 11.74
CA GLY A 153 -0.93 -9.17 10.66
C GLY A 153 -2.42 -9.48 10.83
N ASP A 154 -2.89 -9.61 12.06
CA ASP A 154 -4.30 -9.84 12.40
C ASP A 154 -5.18 -8.59 12.30
N LEU A 155 -4.60 -7.39 12.13
CA LEU A 155 -5.34 -6.15 11.87
C LEU A 155 -5.71 -5.97 10.39
N SER A 156 -5.24 -6.83 9.49
CA SER A 156 -5.53 -6.78 8.04
C SER A 156 -7.02 -6.81 7.71
N LYS A 157 -7.82 -7.47 8.55
CA LYS A 157 -9.27 -7.65 8.37
C LYS A 157 -10.13 -6.67 9.15
N GLU A 158 -9.52 -5.88 10.02
CA GLU A 158 -10.22 -4.95 10.90
C GLU A 158 -10.38 -3.62 10.20
N ARG A 159 -11.58 -3.04 10.16
CA ARG A 159 -11.77 -1.74 9.48
C ARG A 159 -11.05 -0.63 10.25
N ILE A 160 -10.43 0.29 9.52
CA ILE A 160 -9.97 1.55 10.12
C ILE A 160 -11.19 2.43 10.36
N VAL A 161 -11.44 2.79 11.62
CA VAL A 161 -12.59 3.61 12.01
C VAL A 161 -12.22 5.07 12.25
N GLU A 162 -10.94 5.34 12.56
CA GLU A 162 -10.47 6.69 12.81
C GLU A 162 -8.96 6.82 12.56
N PHE A 163 -8.55 7.98 12.04
CA PHE A 163 -7.15 8.35 11.89
C PHE A 163 -6.94 9.73 12.54
N VAL A 164 -5.91 9.84 13.37
CA VAL A 164 -5.55 11.07 14.08
C VAL A 164 -4.07 11.35 13.86
N GLN A 165 -3.78 12.54 13.33
CA GLN A 165 -2.41 13.06 13.29
C GLN A 165 -2.23 14.04 14.47
N LEU A 166 -1.50 13.62 15.50
CA LEU A 166 -1.26 14.43 16.70
C LEU A 166 -0.15 15.47 16.48
N SER A 167 0.83 15.13 15.65
CA SER A 167 1.91 16.00 15.22
C SER A 167 2.39 15.57 13.83
N PRO A 168 3.33 16.30 13.18
CA PRO A 168 3.97 15.82 11.95
C PRO A 168 4.66 14.46 12.09
N GLU A 169 5.03 14.07 13.31
CA GLU A 169 5.81 12.86 13.58
C GLU A 169 4.98 11.74 14.23
N LEU A 170 3.85 12.04 14.86
CA LEU A 170 3.05 11.06 15.59
C LEU A 170 1.63 10.94 15.02
N THR A 171 1.29 9.71 14.63
CA THR A 171 -0.05 9.37 14.14
C THR A 171 -0.65 8.21 14.90
N ILE A 172 -1.98 8.18 14.99
CA ILE A 172 -2.76 7.11 15.60
C ILE A 172 -3.83 6.65 14.62
N THR A 173 -3.93 5.35 14.43
CA THR A 173 -4.98 4.71 13.62
C THR A 173 -5.76 3.76 14.51
N TYR A 174 -7.07 3.95 14.59
CA TYR A 174 -7.98 3.10 15.37
C TYR A 174 -8.72 2.12 14.49
N PHE A 175 -8.87 0.90 14.99
CA PHE A 175 -9.51 -0.22 14.31
C PHE A 175 -10.84 -0.58 14.97
N GLU A 176 -11.72 -1.25 14.22
CA GLU A 176 -13.08 -1.62 14.65
C GLU A 176 -13.11 -2.53 15.88
N ASN A 177 -12.10 -3.39 16.05
CA ASN A 177 -11.91 -4.23 17.24
C ASN A 177 -11.45 -3.48 18.51
N GLY A 178 -11.36 -2.15 18.47
CA GLY A 178 -10.96 -1.32 19.63
C GLY A 178 -9.45 -1.21 19.83
N GLU A 179 -8.65 -1.73 18.91
CA GLU A 179 -7.20 -1.59 18.93
C GLU A 179 -6.72 -0.34 18.21
N ALA A 180 -5.46 0.05 18.46
CA ALA A 180 -4.84 1.20 17.81
C ALA A 180 -3.38 0.96 17.44
N ILE A 181 -2.93 1.59 16.37
CA ILE A 181 -1.52 1.68 16.01
C ILE A 181 -1.05 3.12 16.18
N PHE A 182 0.05 3.27 16.91
CA PHE A 182 0.81 4.50 17.04
C PHE A 182 2.03 4.40 16.16
N VAL A 183 2.33 5.43 15.37
CA VAL A 183 3.53 5.47 14.53
C VAL A 183 4.28 6.76 14.80
N ASN A 184 5.56 6.62 15.17
CA ASN A 184 6.51 7.70 15.37
C ASN A 184 7.48 7.76 14.19
N PHE A 185 7.29 8.76 13.32
CA PHE A 185 8.16 9.06 12.19
C PHE A 185 9.38 9.93 12.59
N GLY A 186 9.39 10.45 13.82
CA GLY A 186 10.44 11.31 14.35
C GLY A 186 11.70 10.56 14.73
N SER A 187 12.76 11.33 14.98
CA SER A 187 14.08 10.80 15.40
C SER A 187 14.28 10.79 16.91
N ALA A 188 13.24 11.12 17.69
CA ALA A 188 13.24 11.09 19.15
C ALA A 188 12.08 10.25 19.67
N ASP A 189 12.29 9.64 20.84
CA ASP A 189 11.22 8.96 21.56
C ASP A 189 10.13 9.95 21.95
N LEU A 190 8.88 9.52 21.86
CA LEU A 190 7.71 10.29 22.24
C LEU A 190 7.00 9.62 23.42
N ASP A 191 6.40 10.43 24.29
CA ASP A 191 5.46 9.95 25.31
C ASP A 191 4.05 10.39 24.95
N PHE A 192 3.13 9.44 24.89
CA PHE A 192 1.70 9.72 24.78
C PHE A 192 0.96 9.12 25.97
N SER A 193 0.55 9.97 26.91
CA SER A 193 -0.20 9.57 28.11
C SER A 193 0.49 8.47 28.92
N GLY A 194 1.83 8.54 29.06
CA GLY A 194 2.63 7.55 29.79
C GLY A 194 3.01 6.31 28.97
N THR A 195 2.67 6.27 27.68
CA THR A 195 3.13 5.24 26.75
C THR A 195 4.31 5.77 25.95
N GLN A 196 5.47 5.13 26.11
CA GLN A 196 6.67 5.47 25.35
C GLN A 196 6.62 4.84 23.95
N ILE A 197 6.83 5.66 22.94
CA ILE A 197 6.82 5.29 21.52
C ILE A 197 8.21 5.62 20.96
N PRO A 198 9.09 4.62 20.77
CA PRO A 198 10.45 4.85 20.32
C PRO A 198 10.52 5.61 18.99
N ALA A 199 11.61 6.35 18.78
CA ALA A 199 11.90 6.96 17.49
C ALA A 199 11.81 5.93 16.34
N LYS A 200 11.34 6.36 15.17
CA LYS A 200 11.27 5.52 13.95
C LYS A 200 10.62 4.15 14.16
N SER A 201 9.56 4.10 14.96
CA SER A 201 8.92 2.84 15.33
C SER A 201 7.40 2.95 15.30
N PHE A 202 6.74 1.80 15.45
CA PHE A 202 5.31 1.72 15.65
C PHE A 202 4.99 0.83 16.85
N LEU A 203 3.89 1.15 17.52
CA LEU A 203 3.39 0.42 18.68
C LEU A 203 1.91 0.13 18.49
N ARG A 204 1.54 -1.15 18.64
CA ARG A 204 0.15 -1.59 18.69
C ARG A 204 -0.33 -1.64 20.13
N LEU A 205 -1.47 -1.03 20.41
CA LEU A 205 -2.15 -1.10 21.71
C LEU A 205 -3.49 -1.80 21.57
N ARG A 206 -3.79 -2.72 22.49
CA ARG A 206 -5.05 -3.47 22.53
C ARG A 206 -6.00 -2.89 23.56
N GLY A 207 -7.31 -2.88 23.24
CA GLY A 207 -8.36 -2.45 24.17
C GLY A 207 -8.30 -0.96 24.53
N VAL A 208 -8.03 -0.11 23.53
CA VAL A 208 -7.95 1.36 23.70
C VAL A 208 -9.36 1.99 23.67
N ARG A 209 -10.35 1.28 23.12
CA ARG A 209 -11.77 1.66 23.06
C ARG A 209 -12.67 0.52 23.50
#